data_AF-A0A7X6P9F4-F1
#
_entry.id   AF-A0A7X6P9F4-F1
#
_cell.length_a   1.000
_cell.length_b   1.000
_cell.length_c   1.000
_cell.angle_alpha   90.00
_cell.angle_beta   90.00
_cell.angle_gamma   90.00
#
_symmetry.space_group_name_H-M   'P 1'
#
loop_
_entity.id
_entity.type
_entity.pdbx_description
1 polymer ?
#
loop_
_entity_poly.entity_id
_entity_poly.type
_entity_poly.pdbx_seq_one_letter_code
_entity_poly.pdbx_strand_id
1 'polypeptide(L)'
;MLTIDWKERLNKDTADYVENKLPKNDYDFEIIYNAYPERVNGKIPNEVIVFVANALVNKIGKNHSQFIPFYKHLWDKKGENGKLAFIIIMSKLLAKNPSLYLPLIDTAVNT
;
A
#
# COMPACT_ATOMS: atom_id res chain seq x y z
N MET A 1 21.73 -13.65 -16.25
CA MET A 1 21.02 -12.64 -15.42
C MET A 1 20.08 -13.43 -14.54
N LEU A 2 20.30 -13.50 -13.23
CA LEU A 2 19.33 -14.16 -12.33
C LEU A 2 18.11 -13.23 -12.29
N THR A 3 17.08 -13.57 -13.08
CA THR A 3 15.76 -12.97 -13.04
C THR A 3 15.14 -13.32 -11.68
N ILE A 4 15.57 -12.63 -10.62
CA ILE A 4 14.79 -12.62 -9.39
C ILE A 4 13.42 -12.07 -9.80
N ASP A 5 12.38 -12.89 -9.62
CA ASP A 5 11.02 -12.45 -9.85
C ASP A 5 10.80 -11.20 -8.99
N TRP A 6 10.61 -10.06 -9.64
CA TRP A 6 10.41 -8.79 -8.96
C TRP A 6 9.25 -8.89 -7.98
N LYS A 7 8.27 -9.77 -8.23
CA LYS A 7 7.16 -10.04 -7.30
C LYS A 7 7.65 -10.66 -6.01
N GLU A 8 8.57 -11.62 -6.08
CA GLU A 8 9.15 -12.24 -4.89
C GLU A 8 9.92 -11.19 -4.08
N ARG A 9 10.72 -10.37 -4.76
CA ARG A 9 11.51 -9.32 -4.10
C ARG A 9 10.61 -8.27 -3.45
N LEU A 10 9.64 -7.72 -4.18
CA LEU A 10 8.69 -6.75 -3.64
C LEU A 10 7.87 -7.33 -2.49
N ASN A 11 7.53 -8.62 -2.52
CA ASN A 11 6.82 -9.27 -1.43
C ASN A 11 7.68 -9.37 -0.16
N LYS A 12 8.99 -9.64 -0.30
CA LYS A 12 9.94 -9.62 0.83
C LYS A 12 10.10 -8.21 1.39
N ASP A 13 10.33 -7.22 0.54
CA ASP A 13 10.49 -5.82 0.96
C ASP A 13 9.18 -5.27 1.59
N THR A 14 8.01 -5.71 1.10
CA THR A 14 6.72 -5.37 1.72
C THR A 14 6.57 -6.00 3.11
N ALA A 15 7.00 -7.25 3.30
CA ALA A 15 6.96 -7.90 4.60
C ALA A 15 7.85 -7.18 5.61
N ASP A 16 9.10 -6.85 5.21
CA ASP A 16 10.02 -6.06 6.03
C ASP A 16 9.43 -4.68 6.39
N TYR A 17 8.85 -3.98 5.42
CA TYR A 17 8.19 -2.70 5.68
C TYR A 17 7.06 -2.82 6.71
N VAL A 18 6.19 -3.83 6.59
CA VAL A 18 5.07 -4.04 7.52
C VAL A 18 5.54 -4.40 8.92
N GLU A 19 6.64 -5.13 9.05
CA GLU A 19 7.20 -5.55 10.34
C GLU A 19 8.00 -4.42 11.01
N ASN A 20 8.81 -3.70 10.25
CA ASN A 20 9.87 -2.86 10.80
C ASN A 20 9.63 -1.35 10.68
N LYS A 21 8.81 -0.90 9.72
CA LYS A 21 8.59 0.53 9.42
C LYS A 21 7.18 0.97 9.78
N LEU A 22 6.18 0.26 9.27
CA LEU A 22 4.78 0.62 9.44
C LEU A 22 4.35 0.79 10.91
N PRO A 23 4.73 -0.08 11.87
CA PRO A 23 4.36 0.07 13.28
C PRO A 23 5.05 1.26 13.96
N LYS A 24 6.14 1.78 13.38
CA LYS A 24 6.89 2.94 13.86
C LYS A 24 6.41 4.25 13.25
N ASN A 25 5.28 4.23 12.56
CA ASN A 25 4.72 5.36 11.82
C ASN A 25 5.61 5.90 10.69
N ASP A 26 6.55 5.08 10.20
CA ASP A 26 7.27 5.35 8.97
C ASP A 26 6.39 4.92 7.79
N TYR A 27 5.71 5.89 7.20
CA TYR A 27 4.72 5.69 6.13
C TYR A 27 5.31 5.82 4.72
N ASP A 28 6.63 5.77 4.59
CA ASP A 28 7.31 5.88 3.30
C ASP A 28 7.33 4.54 2.53
N PHE A 29 6.13 4.05 2.19
CA PHE A 29 5.96 2.76 1.51
C PHE A 29 6.56 2.71 0.09
N GLU A 30 6.84 3.86 -0.50
CA GLU A 30 7.45 3.97 -1.83
C GLU A 30 8.87 3.38 -1.85
N ILE A 31 9.53 3.27 -0.69
CA ILE A 31 10.81 2.57 -0.53
C ILE A 31 10.75 1.12 -1.04
N ILE A 32 9.58 0.47 -0.98
CA ILE A 32 9.37 -0.89 -1.49
C ILE A 32 9.64 -0.95 -3.00
N TYR A 33 9.35 0.13 -3.73
CA TYR A 33 9.53 0.19 -5.18
C TYR A 33 10.98 0.31 -5.64
N ASN A 34 11.93 0.56 -4.73
CA ASN A 34 13.35 0.65 -5.07
C ASN A 34 13.90 -0.65 -5.67
N ALA A 35 13.28 -1.79 -5.34
CA ALA A 35 13.64 -3.07 -5.91
C ALA A 35 13.09 -3.34 -7.32
N TYR A 36 12.18 -2.49 -7.81
CA TYR A 36 11.68 -2.57 -9.17
C TYR A 36 12.41 -1.52 -10.02
N PRO A 37 13.19 -1.89 -11.05
CA PRO A 37 14.00 -0.94 -11.81
C PRO A 37 13.24 -0.21 -12.94
N GLU A 38 12.17 -0.81 -13.45
CA GLU A 38 11.50 -0.30 -14.65
C GLU A 38 10.58 0.89 -14.32
N ARG A 39 10.54 1.88 -15.20
CA ARG A 39 9.70 3.07 -15.07
C ARG A 39 9.03 3.35 -16.42
N VAL A 40 7.74 3.67 -16.40
CA VAL A 40 7.02 4.14 -17.59
C VAL A 40 6.82 5.64 -17.43
N ASN A 41 7.41 6.44 -18.32
CA ASN A 41 7.42 7.91 -18.22
C ASN A 41 7.93 8.43 -16.86
N GLY A 42 8.97 7.78 -16.31
CA GLY A 42 9.54 8.12 -15.01
C GLY A 42 8.72 7.69 -13.79
N LYS A 43 7.55 7.06 -13.99
CA LYS A 43 6.66 6.60 -12.91
C LYS A 43 6.73 5.09 -12.72
N ILE A 44 6.37 4.63 -11.52
CA ILE A 44 6.14 3.21 -11.24
C ILE A 44 4.91 2.75 -12.03
N PRO A 45 4.96 1.62 -12.75
CA PRO A 45 3.79 1.06 -13.40
C PRO A 45 2.67 0.75 -12.41
N ASN A 46 1.43 1.03 -12.79
CA ASN A 46 0.26 0.79 -11.93
C ASN A 46 0.17 -0.67 -11.45
N GLU A 47 0.57 -1.63 -12.28
CA GLU A 47 0.57 -3.05 -11.91
C GLU A 47 1.47 -3.35 -10.69
N VAL A 48 2.57 -2.63 -10.55
CA VAL A 48 3.50 -2.78 -9.44
C VAL A 48 2.91 -2.17 -8.18
N ILE A 49 2.26 -1.01 -8.29
CA ILE A 49 1.55 -0.37 -7.18
C ILE A 49 0.43 -1.27 -6.69
N VAL A 50 -0.38 -1.82 -7.60
CA VAL A 50 -1.45 -2.76 -7.30
C VAL A 50 -0.88 -4.01 -6.63
N PHE A 51 0.23 -4.57 -7.12
CA PHE A 51 0.88 -5.72 -6.51
C PHE A 51 1.31 -5.43 -5.06
N VAL A 52 2.01 -4.33 -4.82
CA VAL A 52 2.48 -3.93 -3.48
C VAL A 52 1.30 -3.63 -2.55
N ALA A 53 0.27 -2.94 -3.00
CA ALA A 53 -0.92 -2.65 -2.19
C ALA A 53 -1.65 -3.94 -1.78
N ASN A 54 -1.75 -4.91 -2.69
CA ASN A 54 -2.28 -6.24 -2.39
C ASN A 54 -1.43 -7.00 -1.36
N ALA A 55 -0.10 -6.93 -1.49
CA ALA A 55 0.82 -7.54 -0.54
C ALA A 55 0.70 -6.88 0.85
N LEU A 56 0.66 -5.55 0.92
CA LEU A 56 0.52 -4.77 2.15
C LEU A 56 -0.71 -5.21 2.94
N VAL A 57 -1.90 -5.17 2.34
CA VAL A 57 -3.15 -5.52 3.04
C VAL A 57 -3.17 -6.98 3.48
N ASN A 58 -2.56 -7.89 2.71
CA ASN A 58 -2.44 -9.30 3.07
C ASN A 58 -1.50 -9.50 4.27
N LYS A 59 -0.36 -8.80 4.31
CA LYS A 59 0.64 -8.88 5.39
C LYS A 59 0.17 -8.21 6.69
N ILE A 60 -0.51 -7.07 6.58
CA ILE A 60 -1.17 -6.41 7.71
C ILE A 60 -2.23 -7.33 8.35
N GLY A 61 -2.96 -8.09 7.53
CA GLY A 61 -3.82 -9.17 7.98
C GLY A 61 -4.87 -8.71 8.99
N LYS A 62 -4.92 -9.35 10.16
CA LYS A 62 -5.92 -9.08 11.22
C LYS A 62 -5.71 -7.76 11.94
N ASN A 63 -4.51 -7.17 11.87
CA ASN A 63 -4.17 -5.92 12.56
C ASN A 63 -4.55 -4.68 11.74
N HIS A 64 -5.33 -4.83 10.67
CA HIS A 64 -5.68 -3.75 9.74
C HIS A 64 -6.27 -2.51 10.41
N SER A 65 -7.04 -2.66 11.48
CA SER A 65 -7.66 -1.54 12.18
C SER A 65 -6.67 -0.66 12.94
N GLN A 66 -5.45 -1.15 13.19
CA GLN A 66 -4.41 -0.37 13.88
C GLN A 66 -3.71 0.62 12.94
N PHE A 67 -3.78 0.38 11.62
CA PHE A 67 -3.06 1.15 10.61
C PHE A 67 -3.95 2.18 9.89
N ILE A 68 -5.05 2.61 10.52
CA ILE A 68 -5.93 3.68 10.00
C ILE A 68 -5.15 4.97 9.68
N PRO A 69 -4.19 5.44 10.51
CA PRO A 69 -3.42 6.63 10.18
C PRO A 69 -2.58 6.48 8.91
N PHE A 70 -2.03 5.28 8.66
CA PHE A 70 -1.32 4.98 7.42
C PHE A 70 -2.24 5.07 6.21
N TYR A 71 -3.46 4.53 6.30
CA TYR A 71 -4.42 4.61 5.19
C TYR A 71 -4.81 6.05 4.87
N LYS A 72 -5.03 6.90 5.88
CA LYS A 72 -5.23 8.35 5.67
C LYS A 72 -4.02 8.99 5.01
N HIS A 73 -2.82 8.67 5.48
CA HIS A 73 -1.58 9.20 4.93
C HIS A 73 -1.39 8.85 3.45
N LEU A 74 -1.78 7.64 3.02
CA LEU A 74 -1.75 7.24 1.62
C LEU A 74 -2.58 8.20 0.75
N TRP A 75 -3.80 8.54 1.18
CA TRP A 75 -4.68 9.44 0.44
C TRP A 75 -4.18 10.89 0.47
N ASP A 76 -3.80 11.37 1.65
CA ASP A 76 -3.57 12.80 1.89
C ASP A 76 -2.17 13.27 1.44
N LYS A 77 -1.17 12.37 1.44
CA LYS A 77 0.25 12.77 1.35
C LYS A 77 1.04 12.08 0.24
N LYS A 78 0.58 10.95 -0.30
CA LYS A 78 1.38 10.11 -1.22
C LYS A 78 0.99 10.20 -2.70
N GLY A 79 0.26 11.26 -3.07
CA GLY A 79 -0.06 11.56 -4.47
C GLY A 79 -0.84 10.43 -5.17
N GLU A 80 -0.68 10.31 -6.49
CA GLU A 80 -1.39 9.33 -7.31
C GLU A 80 -1.12 7.88 -6.88
N ASN A 81 0.13 7.54 -6.58
CA ASN A 81 0.51 6.20 -6.13
C ASN A 81 -0.15 5.85 -4.79
N GLY A 82 -0.14 6.81 -3.85
CA GLY A 82 -0.81 6.68 -2.57
C GLY A 82 -2.31 6.47 -2.70
N LYS A 83 -2.98 7.28 -3.54
CA LYS A 83 -4.41 7.14 -3.80
C LYS A 83 -4.76 5.79 -4.44
N LEU A 84 -3.96 5.32 -5.40
CA LEU A 84 -4.16 4.00 -6.00
C LEU A 84 -3.98 2.88 -4.95
N ALA A 85 -2.92 2.94 -4.14
CA ALA A 85 -2.70 1.97 -3.07
C ALA A 85 -3.85 1.99 -2.05
N PHE A 86 -4.32 3.17 -1.65
CA PHE A 86 -5.46 3.36 -0.77
C PHE A 86 -6.72 2.67 -1.32
N ILE A 87 -7.09 2.93 -2.57
CA ILE A 87 -8.28 2.34 -3.21
C ILE A 87 -8.20 0.81 -3.21
N ILE A 88 -7.04 0.25 -3.57
CA ILE A 88 -6.82 -1.20 -3.58
C ILE A 88 -6.96 -1.79 -2.17
N ILE A 89 -6.33 -1.17 -1.16
CA ILE A 89 -6.43 -1.63 0.23
C ILE A 89 -7.88 -1.54 0.74
N MET A 90 -8.55 -0.40 0.53
CA MET A 90 -9.93 -0.18 0.95
C MET A 90 -10.89 -1.18 0.30
N SER A 91 -10.71 -1.50 -0.99
CA SER A 91 -11.55 -2.50 -1.69
C SER A 91 -11.57 -3.87 -0.99
N LYS A 92 -10.48 -4.24 -0.31
CA LYS A 92 -10.40 -5.49 0.46
C LYS A 92 -10.92 -5.37 1.88
N LEU A 93 -10.63 -4.24 2.52
CA LEU A 93 -10.95 -4.02 3.94
C LEU A 93 -12.40 -3.64 4.15
N LEU A 94 -13.02 -2.95 3.19
CA LEU A 94 -14.42 -2.53 3.24
C LEU A 94 -15.35 -3.72 3.49
N ALA A 95 -15.17 -4.82 2.75
CA ALA A 95 -15.98 -6.04 2.92
C ALA A 95 -15.78 -6.71 4.30
N LYS A 96 -14.65 -6.45 4.98
CA LYS A 96 -14.35 -7.04 6.30
C LYS A 96 -14.93 -6.26 7.46
N ASN A 97 -14.96 -4.93 7.37
CA ASN A 97 -15.52 -4.07 8.40
C ASN A 97 -16.05 -2.76 7.80
N PRO A 98 -17.26 -2.78 7.20
CA PRO A 98 -17.81 -1.61 6.52
C PRO A 98 -17.92 -0.38 7.43
N SER A 99 -18.33 -0.58 8.68
CA SER A 99 -18.52 0.49 9.67
C SER A 99 -17.24 1.27 9.95
N LEU A 100 -16.09 0.60 9.90
CA LEU A 100 -14.79 1.22 10.11
C LEU A 100 -14.30 1.97 8.87
N TYR A 101 -14.50 1.41 7.67
CA TYR A 101 -13.85 1.87 6.44
C TYR A 101 -14.70 2.76 5.54
N LEU A 102 -16.04 2.68 5.60
CA LEU A 102 -16.92 3.59 4.85
C LEU A 102 -16.62 5.07 5.18
N PRO A 103 -16.51 5.49 6.46
CA PRO A 103 -16.21 6.89 6.77
C PRO A 103 -14.88 7.39 6.20
N LEU A 104 -13.88 6.51 6.07
CA LEU A 104 -12.59 6.82 5.47
C LEU A 104 -12.72 7.07 3.96
N ILE A 105 -13.49 6.23 3.27
CA ILE A 105 -13.77 6.38 1.84
C ILE A 105 -14.61 7.63 1.60
N ASP A 106 -15.65 7.86 2.40
CA ASP A 106 -16.52 9.03 2.28
C ASP A 106 -15.72 10.33 2.46
N THR A 107 -14.83 10.37 3.46
CA THR A 107 -13.94 11.52 3.64
C THR A 107 -13.04 11.71 2.41
N ALA A 108 -12.43 10.63 1.93
CA ALA A 108 -11.54 10.67 0.78
C ALA A 108 -12.21 11.16 -0.51
N VAL A 109 -13.44 10.71 -0.79
CA VAL A 109 -14.20 11.07 -2.01
C VAL A 109 -14.74 12.51 -1.96
N ASN A 110 -14.96 13.05 -0.77
CA ASN A 110 -15.45 14.42 -0.58
C ASN A 110 -14.34 15.47 -0.39
N THR A 111 -13.06 15.09 -0.60
CA THR A 111 -11.88 15.98 -0.53
C THR A 111 -11.32 16.25 -1.91
#